data_AF-A0A933FAT6-F1
#
_entry.id   AF-A0A933FAT6-F1
#
_cell.length_a   1.000
_cell.length_b   1.000
_cell.length_c   1.000
_cell.angle_alpha   90.00
_cell.angle_beta   90.00
_cell.angle_gamma   90.00
#
_symmetry.space_group_name_H-M   'P 1'
#
loop_
_entity.id
_entity.type
_entity.pdbx_description
1 polymer ?
#
loop_
_entity_poly.entity_id
_entity_poly.type
_entity_poly.pdbx_seq_one_letter_code
_entity_poly.pdbx_strand_id
1 'polypeptide(L)'
;MDFLTGFLVWFGIALVAGMLVRSAVVAAGATVPMTFVFAILGAFIGGMLGMSPYIYHDPLPLRPGGLIGASAGSLFFALLYHFTARKLV
;
A
#
# COMPACT_ATOMS: atom_id res chain seq x y z
N MET A 1 -13.44 -17.70 -2.76
CA MET A 1 -13.97 -16.34 -2.50
C MET A 1 -13.04 -15.56 -1.60
N ASP A 2 -12.55 -16.15 -0.51
CA ASP A 2 -11.65 -15.51 0.47
C ASP A 2 -10.36 -14.92 -0.11
N PHE A 3 -9.81 -15.56 -1.14
CA PHE A 3 -8.66 -15.04 -1.87
C PHE A 3 -8.94 -13.66 -2.51
N LEU A 4 -10.06 -13.54 -3.24
CA LEU A 4 -10.49 -12.28 -3.86
C LEU A 4 -10.81 -11.22 -2.80
N THR A 5 -11.52 -11.62 -1.74
CA THR A 5 -11.85 -10.75 -0.60
C THR A 5 -10.59 -10.17 0.03
N GLY A 6 -9.53 -10.97 0.17
CA GLY A 6 -8.24 -10.51 0.70
C GLY A 6 -7.61 -9.38 -0.11
N PHE A 7 -7.62 -9.47 -1.46
CA PHE A 7 -7.12 -8.39 -2.30
C PHE A 7 -7.99 -7.14 -2.26
N LEU A 8 -9.31 -7.30 -2.12
CA LEU A 8 -10.21 -6.15 -1.92
C LEU A 8 -9.92 -5.46 -0.59
N VAL A 9 -9.58 -6.20 0.46
CA VAL A 9 -9.13 -5.63 1.74
C VAL A 9 -7.82 -4.86 1.55
N TRP A 10 -6.84 -5.40 0.83
CA TRP A 10 -5.60 -4.68 0.53
C TRP A 10 -5.83 -3.40 -0.27
N PHE A 11 -6.76 -3.45 -1.23
CA PHE A 11 -7.19 -2.26 -1.95
C PHE A 11 -7.82 -1.22 -1.01
N GLY A 12 -8.70 -1.65 -0.10
CA GLY A 12 -9.25 -0.78 0.95
C GLY A 12 -8.16 -0.14 1.82
N ILE A 13 -7.18 -0.92 2.26
CA ILE A 13 -6.00 -0.44 3.00
C ILE A 13 -5.26 0.63 2.20
N ALA A 14 -5.01 0.39 0.91
CA ALA A 14 -4.32 1.34 0.04
C ALA A 14 -5.06 2.67 -0.08
N LEU A 15 -6.39 2.66 -0.22
CA LEU A 15 -7.19 3.88 -0.27
C LEU A 15 -7.10 4.67 1.03
N VAL A 16 -7.23 4.00 2.18
CA VAL A 16 -7.10 4.63 3.50
C VAL A 16 -5.69 5.19 3.68
N ALA A 17 -4.65 4.42 3.37
CA ALA A 17 -3.26 4.86 3.47
C ALA A 17 -2.95 6.06 2.55
N GLY A 18 -3.45 6.04 1.31
CA GLY A 18 -3.32 7.15 0.37
C GLY A 18 -3.98 8.44 0.88
N MET A 19 -5.18 8.33 1.46
CA MET A 19 -5.86 9.46 2.11
C MET A 19 -5.06 9.98 3.32
N LEU A 20 -4.58 9.08 4.18
CA LEU A 20 -3.79 9.43 5.36
C LEU A 20 -2.52 10.18 4.97
N VAL A 21 -1.72 9.64 4.05
CA VAL A 21 -0.47 10.27 3.59
C VAL A 21 -0.75 11.63 2.97
N ARG A 22 -1.77 11.74 2.12
CA ARG A 22 -2.11 13.01 1.49
C ARG A 22 -2.52 14.09 2.51
N SER A 23 -3.24 13.70 3.55
CA SER A 23 -3.66 14.63 4.61
C SER A 23 -2.50 15.04 5.53
N ALA A 24 -1.57 14.13 5.81
CA ALA A 24 -0.45 14.35 6.73
C ALA A 24 0.77 15.00 6.07
N VAL A 25 0.96 14.83 4.76
CA VAL A 25 2.20 15.16 4.06
C VAL A 25 1.91 16.09 2.88
N VAL A 26 2.06 17.40 3.08
CA VAL A 26 1.89 18.39 2.01
C VAL A 26 3.10 18.36 1.08
N ALA A 27 2.89 18.18 -0.22
CA ALA A 27 3.94 18.21 -1.24
C ALA A 27 3.40 18.89 -2.50
N ALA A 28 3.99 20.03 -2.90
CA ALA A 28 3.48 20.86 -4.00
C ALA A 28 3.48 20.11 -5.36
N GLY A 29 4.48 19.24 -5.59
CA GLY A 29 4.54 18.38 -6.78
C GLY A 29 3.67 17.12 -6.73
N ALA A 30 3.01 16.81 -5.59
CA ALA A 30 2.28 15.56 -5.43
C ALA A 30 0.82 15.65 -5.89
N THR A 31 0.53 15.04 -7.03
CA THR A 31 -0.84 14.89 -7.56
C THR A 31 -1.64 13.81 -6.83
N VAL A 32 -2.96 14.04 -6.70
CA VAL A 32 -3.91 13.11 -6.07
C VAL A 32 -3.85 11.71 -6.70
N PRO A 33 -3.95 11.55 -8.03
CA PRO A 33 -4.06 10.22 -8.63
C PRO A 33 -2.80 9.38 -8.37
N MET A 34 -1.62 10.00 -8.47
CA MET A 34 -0.36 9.31 -8.25
C MET A 34 -0.20 8.85 -6.81
N THR A 35 -0.66 9.64 -5.82
CA THR A 35 -0.67 9.19 -4.41
C THR A 35 -1.39 7.87 -4.25
N PHE A 36 -2.59 7.75 -4.84
CA PHE A 36 -3.37 6.52 -4.75
C PHE A 36 -2.76 5.38 -5.56
N VAL A 37 -2.23 5.66 -6.75
CA VAL A 37 -1.51 4.65 -7.55
C VAL A 37 -0.34 4.07 -6.76
N PHE A 38 0.49 4.91 -6.15
CA PHE A 38 1.62 4.44 -5.34
C PHE A 38 1.17 3.71 -4.07
N ALA A 39 0.11 4.17 -3.40
CA ALA A 39 -0.44 3.46 -2.25
C ALA A 39 -0.97 2.08 -2.63
N ILE A 40 -1.67 1.95 -3.76
CA ILE A 40 -2.20 0.67 -4.27
C ILE A 40 -1.06 -0.26 -4.64
N LEU A 41 -0.11 0.20 -5.46
CA LEU A 41 1.04 -0.63 -5.83
C LEU A 41 1.83 -1.07 -4.59
N GLY A 42 2.04 -0.16 -3.64
CA GLY A 42 2.68 -0.45 -2.37
C GLY A 42 1.93 -1.51 -1.56
N ALA A 43 0.59 -1.44 -1.48
CA ALA A 43 -0.20 -2.44 -0.79
C ALA A 43 -0.05 -3.83 -1.41
N PHE A 44 -0.08 -3.92 -2.74
CA PHE A 44 0.00 -5.21 -3.42
C PHE A 44 1.42 -5.78 -3.38
N ILE A 45 2.45 -4.97 -3.63
CA ILE A 45 3.85 -5.42 -3.55
C ILE A 45 4.18 -5.82 -2.10
N GLY A 46 3.89 -4.94 -1.14
CA GLY A 46 4.15 -5.19 0.27
C GLY A 46 3.35 -6.38 0.81
N GLY A 47 2.08 -6.49 0.43
CA GLY A 47 1.23 -7.63 0.80
C GLY A 47 1.78 -8.95 0.25
N MET A 48 2.15 -9.00 -1.03
CA MET A 48 2.76 -10.20 -1.63
C MET A 48 4.08 -10.58 -0.95
N LEU A 49 4.93 -9.61 -0.61
CA LEU A 49 6.16 -9.86 0.16
C LEU A 49 5.86 -10.36 1.57
N GLY A 50 4.87 -9.78 2.24
CA GLY A 50 4.42 -10.20 3.57
C GLY A 50 3.81 -11.60 3.60
N MET A 51 3.37 -12.10 2.44
CA MET A 51 2.90 -13.48 2.26
C MET A 51 4.03 -14.49 2.03
N SER A 52 5.26 -14.05 1.77
CA SER A 52 6.39 -14.94 1.49
C SER A 52 6.63 -16.06 2.51
N PRO A 53 6.45 -15.86 3.83
CA PRO A 53 6.62 -16.94 4.81
C PRO A 53 5.54 -18.04 4.73
N TYR A 54 4.40 -17.76 4.07
CA TYR A 54 3.24 -18.63 4.03
C TYR A 54 3.07 -19.37 2.69
N ILE A 55 3.99 -19.18 1.73
CA ILE A 55 3.89 -19.72 0.36
C ILE A 55 3.73 -21.25 0.36
N TYR A 56 4.44 -21.96 1.24
CA TYR A 56 4.41 -23.44 1.30
C TYR A 56 3.31 -24.01 2.20
N HIS A 57 2.55 -23.15 2.88
CA HIS A 57 1.48 -23.57 3.78
C HIS A 57 0.12 -23.24 3.18
N ASP A 58 -0.22 -21.95 3.16
CA ASP A 58 -1.51 -21.46 2.71
C ASP A 58 -1.42 -19.94 2.52
N PRO A 59 -1.22 -19.47 1.28
CA PRO A 59 -0.94 -18.07 0.98
C PRO A 59 -2.23 -17.22 0.87
N LEU A 60 -3.14 -17.32 1.85
CA LEU A 60 -4.32 -16.47 1.90
C LEU A 60 -3.95 -15.00 2.18
N PRO A 61 -4.40 -14.01 1.37
CA PRO A 61 -3.99 -12.61 1.53
C PRO A 61 -4.43 -11.97 2.85
N LEU A 62 -5.43 -12.54 3.52
CA LEU A 62 -5.92 -12.09 4.83
C LEU A 62 -5.02 -12.50 6.00
N ARG A 63 -3.94 -13.25 5.75
CA ARG A 63 -3.00 -13.60 6.82
C ARG A 63 -2.34 -12.35 7.40
N PRO A 64 -1.93 -12.37 8.68
CA PRO A 64 -1.29 -11.23 9.33
C PRO A 64 -0.10 -10.68 8.52
N GLY A 65 0.72 -11.55 7.93
CA GLY A 65 1.83 -11.13 7.08
C GLY A 65 1.40 -10.30 5.88
N GLY A 66 0.35 -10.73 5.17
CA GLY A 66 -0.22 -9.99 4.04
C GLY A 66 -0.83 -8.65 4.44
N LEU A 67 -1.57 -8.60 5.54
CA LEU A 67 -2.17 -7.36 6.05
C LEU A 67 -1.12 -6.35 6.52
N ILE A 68 -0.10 -6.81 7.25
CA ILE A 68 1.02 -5.98 7.71
C ILE A 68 1.82 -5.50 6.50
N GLY A 69 2.14 -6.40 5.58
CA GLY A 69 2.85 -6.09 4.35
C GLY A 69 2.12 -5.06 3.50
N ALA A 70 0.81 -5.21 3.30
CA ALA A 70 0.01 -4.27 2.53
C ALA A 70 -0.07 -2.88 3.19
N SER A 71 -0.22 -2.85 4.52
CA SER A 71 -0.25 -1.60 5.29
C SER A 71 1.09 -0.88 5.23
N ALA A 72 2.19 -1.59 5.49
CA ALA A 72 3.53 -1.03 5.45
C ALA A 72 3.92 -0.59 4.03
N GLY A 73 3.66 -1.42 3.03
CA GLY A 73 3.97 -1.14 1.63
C GLY A 73 3.20 0.06 1.09
N SER A 74 1.89 0.15 1.35
CA SER A 74 1.08 1.29 0.89
C SER A 74 1.54 2.62 1.48
N LEU A 75 1.79 2.66 2.80
CA LEU A 75 2.33 3.83 3.46
C LEU A 75 3.71 4.20 2.93
N PHE A 76 4.61 3.22 2.83
CA PHE A 76 5.99 3.45 2.37
C PHE A 76 6.04 4.06 0.97
N PHE A 77 5.34 3.48 0.00
CA PHE A 77 5.36 3.98 -1.38
C PHE A 77 4.68 5.35 -1.52
N ALA A 78 3.54 5.56 -0.85
CA ALA A 78 2.87 6.85 -0.89
C ALA A 78 3.71 7.96 -0.23
N LEU A 79 4.39 7.66 0.88
CA LEU A 79 5.32 8.57 1.54
C LEU A 79 6.53 8.86 0.65
N LEU A 80 7.15 7.82 0.09
CA LEU A 80 8.31 7.97 -0.81
C LEU A 80 7.99 8.86 -2.01
N TYR A 81 6.79 8.73 -2.58
CA TYR A 81 6.31 9.61 -3.63
C TYR A 81 6.26 11.07 -3.17
N HIS A 82 5.62 11.37 -2.02
CA HIS A 82 5.57 12.74 -1.52
C HIS A 82 6.94 13.28 -1.15
N PHE A 83 7.83 12.46 -0.58
CA PHE A 83 9.21 12.86 -0.29
C PHE A 83 9.98 13.22 -1.55
N THR A 84 9.79 12.46 -2.63
CA THR A 84 10.43 12.73 -3.92
C THR A 84 9.82 13.97 -4.58
N ALA A 85 8.50 14.07 -4.62
CA ALA A 85 7.77 15.19 -5.22
C ALA A 85 8.03 16.53 -4.51
N ARG A 86 8.41 16.52 -3.23
CA ARG A 86 8.87 17.72 -2.49
C ARG A 86 10.21 18.28 -2.97
N LYS A 87 11.09 17.43 -3.51
CA LYS A 87 12.45 17.79 -3.91
C LYS A 87 12.57 18.20 -5.38
N LEU A 88 11.53 17.97 -6.17
CA LEU A 88 11.48 18.26 -7.61
C LEU A 88 10.93 19.67 -7.90
N VAL A 89 10.82 20.53 -6.89
CA VAL A 89 10.34 21.92 -6.98
C VAL A 89 11.48 22.88 -6.66
#